data_AF-A0A6V7LZ06-F1
#
_entry.id   AF-A0A6V7LZ06-F1
#
_cell.length_a   1.000
_cell.length_b   1.000
_cell.length_c   1.000
_cell.angle_alpha   90.00
_cell.angle_beta   90.00
_cell.angle_gamma   90.00
#
_symmetry.space_group_name_H-M   'P 1'
#
loop_
_entity.id
_entity.type
_entity.pdbx_description
1 polymer ?
#
loop_
_entity_poly.entity_id
_entity_poly.type
_entity_poly.pdbx_seq_one_letter_code
_entity_poly.pdbx_strand_id
1 'polypeptide(L)'
;LTLHNEIGVDECVRNECLWLIPYCIWIGLNIGPALIGAALVTYVEPIAAGSGIPQVKCYLNGVKIPRVVRIKTLMVKILGVISTVVGGLAGGKEGPMIHSGAIVAAGISQGKSTTFKKDLKIFQYFREDHEKRDFVSGGAAAGVSAAFGAPI
;
A
#
# COMPACT_ATOMS: atom_id res chain seq x y z
N LEU A 1 23.89 -17.17 -16.10
CA LEU A 1 23.41 -15.79 -16.29
C LEU A 1 23.95 -14.83 -15.19
N THR A 2 25.10 -15.14 -14.59
CA THR A 2 25.64 -14.46 -13.40
C THR A 2 27.17 -14.28 -13.51
N LEU A 3 27.68 -13.84 -14.67
CA LEU A 3 29.14 -13.74 -14.88
C LEU A 3 29.63 -12.43 -15.54
N HIS A 4 28.76 -11.43 -15.75
CA HIS A 4 29.18 -10.18 -16.40
C HIS A 4 29.18 -8.92 -15.53
N ASN A 5 28.82 -9.00 -14.23
CA ASN A 5 28.70 -7.82 -13.37
C ASN A 5 29.64 -7.79 -12.15
N GLU A 6 30.44 -8.82 -11.91
CA GLU A 6 31.42 -8.83 -10.79
C GLU A 6 32.69 -8.03 -11.12
N ILE A 7 33.10 -7.98 -12.39
CA ILE A 7 34.36 -7.35 -12.81
C ILE A 7 34.38 -5.83 -12.52
N GLY A 8 33.23 -5.13 -12.56
CA GLY A 8 33.20 -3.67 -12.39
C GLY A 8 33.22 -3.17 -10.94
N VAL A 9 32.61 -3.90 -10.00
CA VAL A 9 32.51 -3.48 -8.58
C VAL A 9 33.78 -3.84 -7.84
N ASP A 10 34.32 -5.05 -8.05
CA ASP A 10 35.53 -5.54 -7.39
C ASP A 10 36.79 -4.75 -7.81
N GLU A 11 36.81 -4.26 -9.04
CA GLU A 11 37.87 -3.38 -9.55
C GLU A 11 37.77 -1.97 -8.97
N CYS A 12 36.56 -1.45 -8.75
CA CYS A 12 36.32 -0.17 -8.06
C CYS A 12 36.68 -0.21 -6.58
N VAL A 13 36.48 -1.36 -5.90
CA VAL A 13 36.91 -1.58 -4.50
C VAL A 13 38.42 -1.46 -4.37
N ARG A 14 39.15 -2.01 -5.35
CA ARG A 14 40.62 -2.03 -5.34
C ARG A 14 41.24 -0.67 -5.68
N ASN A 15 40.53 0.16 -6.46
CA ASN A 15 40.97 1.48 -6.93
C ASN A 15 40.41 2.67 -6.12
N GLU A 16 39.90 2.44 -4.90
CA GLU A 16 39.28 3.45 -4.02
C GLU A 16 38.14 4.28 -4.66
N CYS A 17 37.60 3.84 -5.80
CA CYS A 17 36.50 4.51 -6.52
C CYS A 17 35.12 4.23 -5.91
N LEU A 18 35.09 3.62 -4.72
CA LEU A 18 33.88 3.19 -4.01
C LEU A 18 32.93 4.34 -3.66
N TRP A 19 33.42 5.58 -3.64
CA TRP A 19 32.65 6.72 -3.12
C TRP A 19 31.67 7.31 -4.10
N LEU A 20 31.93 7.24 -5.42
CA LEU A 20 31.11 7.94 -6.41
C LEU A 20 30.17 6.98 -7.15
N ILE A 21 30.70 5.99 -7.86
CA ILE A 21 29.90 5.16 -8.77
C ILE A 21 28.89 4.27 -8.01
N PRO A 22 29.29 3.39 -7.07
CA PRO A 22 28.33 2.51 -6.43
C PRO A 22 27.41 3.27 -5.44
N TYR A 23 27.89 4.36 -4.85
CA TYR A 23 27.06 5.23 -3.99
C TYR A 23 25.96 5.95 -4.80
N CYS A 24 26.30 6.50 -5.97
CA CYS A 24 25.30 7.10 -6.86
C CYS A 24 24.28 6.07 -7.37
N ILE A 25 24.73 4.85 -7.69
CA ILE A 25 23.81 3.75 -8.07
C ILE A 25 22.87 3.41 -6.90
N TRP A 26 23.40 3.26 -5.69
CA TRP A 26 22.59 2.99 -4.50
C TRP A 26 21.57 4.11 -4.25
N ILE A 27 21.98 5.38 -4.30
CA ILE A 27 21.06 6.52 -4.19
C ILE A 27 20.00 6.48 -5.29
N GLY A 28 20.40 6.26 -6.55
CA GLY A 28 19.47 6.21 -7.69
C GLY A 28 18.42 5.10 -7.54
N LEU A 29 18.85 3.92 -7.06
CA LEU A 29 17.97 2.77 -6.81
C LEU A 29 16.97 3.02 -5.66
N ASN A 30 17.31 3.86 -4.67
CA ASN A 30 16.38 4.23 -3.60
C ASN A 30 15.44 5.37 -4.02
N ILE A 31 15.99 6.42 -4.65
CA ILE A 31 15.23 7.61 -5.06
C ILE A 31 14.21 7.29 -6.16
N GLY A 32 14.56 6.46 -7.15
CA GLY A 32 13.68 6.15 -8.28
C GLY A 32 12.31 5.59 -7.84
N PRO A 33 12.27 4.45 -7.12
CA PRO A 33 11.04 3.88 -6.58
C PRO A 33 10.30 4.84 -5.63
N ALA A 34 11.04 5.57 -4.78
CA ALA A 34 10.47 6.52 -3.84
C ALA A 34 9.73 7.67 -4.57
N LEU A 35 10.30 8.23 -5.63
CA LEU A 35 9.66 9.27 -6.45
C LEU A 35 8.40 8.76 -7.15
N ILE A 36 8.44 7.54 -7.69
CA ILE A 36 7.27 6.92 -8.32
C ILE A 36 6.15 6.74 -7.29
N GLY A 37 6.47 6.21 -6.11
CA GLY A 37 5.49 6.05 -5.02
C GLY A 37 4.92 7.39 -4.54
N ALA A 38 5.78 8.39 -4.36
CA ALA A 38 5.39 9.74 -3.94
C ALA A 38 4.50 10.42 -4.99
N ALA A 39 4.84 10.33 -6.27
CA ALA A 39 4.05 10.89 -7.36
C ALA A 39 2.66 10.21 -7.45
N LEU A 40 2.62 8.88 -7.31
CA LEU A 40 1.37 8.13 -7.32
C LEU A 40 0.44 8.57 -6.17
N VAL A 41 0.97 8.65 -4.95
CA VAL A 41 0.17 9.08 -3.79
C VAL A 41 -0.26 10.54 -3.92
N THR A 42 0.66 11.43 -4.29
CA THR A 42 0.40 12.89 -4.30
C THR A 42 -0.53 13.31 -5.42
N TYR A 43 -0.37 12.78 -6.63
CA TYR A 43 -1.14 13.22 -7.80
C TYR A 43 -2.36 12.35 -8.08
N VAL A 44 -2.34 11.06 -7.72
CA VAL A 44 -3.45 10.14 -8.06
C VAL A 44 -4.45 10.00 -6.92
N GLU A 45 -4.01 9.68 -5.69
CA GLU A 45 -4.93 9.45 -4.57
C GLU A 45 -4.30 9.81 -3.20
N PRO A 46 -4.35 11.09 -2.78
CA PRO A 46 -3.69 11.58 -1.57
C PRO A 46 -4.15 10.90 -0.27
N ILE A 47 -5.38 10.38 -0.24
CA ILE A 47 -5.91 9.68 0.94
C ILE A 47 -5.18 8.35 1.23
N ALA A 48 -4.40 7.84 0.26
CA ALA A 48 -3.59 6.64 0.44
C ALA A 48 -2.32 6.89 1.29
N ALA A 49 -1.97 8.16 1.55
CA ALA A 49 -0.77 8.54 2.29
C ALA A 49 -0.73 7.94 3.71
N GLY A 50 0.48 7.52 4.12
CA GLY A 50 0.73 6.93 5.43
C GLY A 50 0.13 5.53 5.59
N SER A 51 0.02 5.08 6.84
CA SER A 51 -0.39 3.70 7.17
C SER A 51 -1.86 3.40 6.80
N GLY A 52 -2.79 4.33 7.03
CA GLY A 52 -4.22 4.06 6.85
C GLY A 52 -4.97 3.67 8.13
N ILE A 53 -4.24 3.32 9.20
CA ILE A 53 -4.84 2.98 10.50
C ILE A 53 -5.71 4.12 11.05
N PRO A 54 -5.28 5.40 11.06
CA PRO A 54 -6.13 6.49 11.53
C PRO A 54 -7.44 6.60 10.73
N GLN A 55 -7.38 6.40 9.42
CA GLN A 55 -8.56 6.47 8.55
C GLN A 55 -9.53 5.32 8.81
N VAL A 56 -9.04 4.09 9.01
CA VAL A 56 -9.86 2.95 9.40
C VAL A 56 -10.47 3.17 10.78
N LYS A 57 -9.69 3.66 11.76
CA LYS A 57 -10.20 4.00 13.10
C LYS A 57 -11.31 5.05 13.04
N CYS A 58 -11.13 6.13 12.27
CA CYS A 58 -12.18 7.13 12.07
C CYS A 58 -13.43 6.55 11.42
N TYR A 59 -13.27 5.70 10.40
CA TYR A 59 -14.38 5.03 9.73
C TYR A 59 -15.17 4.14 10.71
N LEU A 60 -14.49 3.36 11.55
CA LEU A 60 -15.13 2.52 12.58
C LEU A 60 -15.82 3.36 13.68
N ASN A 61 -15.26 4.52 14.03
CA ASN A 61 -15.92 5.50 14.90
C ASN A 61 -17.15 6.18 14.26
N GLY A 62 -17.48 5.88 13.00
CA GLY A 62 -18.64 6.44 12.29
C GLY A 62 -18.34 7.70 11.50
N VAL A 63 -17.08 8.14 11.43
CA VAL A 63 -16.68 9.32 10.64
C VAL A 63 -16.48 8.92 9.17
N LYS A 64 -17.32 9.47 8.28
CA LYS A 64 -17.26 9.20 6.84
C LYS A 64 -16.14 10.00 6.17
N ILE A 65 -14.95 9.41 6.08
CA ILE A 65 -13.83 9.98 5.33
C ILE A 65 -14.04 9.73 3.82
N PRO A 66 -13.96 10.75 2.96
CA PRO A 66 -14.14 10.55 1.52
C PRO A 66 -12.99 9.71 0.95
N ARG A 67 -13.34 8.79 0.05
CA ARG A 67 -12.39 7.96 -0.74
C ARG A 67 -11.56 6.94 0.06
N VAL A 68 -11.75 6.82 1.38
CA VAL A 68 -11.01 5.86 2.22
C VAL A 68 -11.14 4.41 1.73
N VAL A 69 -12.36 3.93 1.50
CA VAL A 69 -12.65 2.54 1.09
C VAL A 69 -12.83 2.35 -0.42
N ARG A 70 -12.15 3.13 -1.27
CA ARG A 70 -12.23 2.96 -2.74
C ARG A 70 -11.17 1.99 -3.24
N ILE A 71 -11.51 1.19 -4.25
CA ILE A 71 -10.56 0.30 -4.96
C ILE A 71 -9.38 1.09 -5.54
N LYS A 72 -9.60 2.33 -5.97
CA LYS A 72 -8.53 3.21 -6.45
C LYS A 72 -7.50 3.49 -5.36
N THR A 73 -7.96 3.75 -4.13
CA THR A 73 -7.11 3.94 -2.95
C THR A 73 -6.31 2.68 -2.61
N LEU A 74 -6.94 1.51 -2.73
CA LEU A 74 -6.25 0.22 -2.54
C LEU A 74 -5.08 0.06 -3.52
N MET A 75 -5.30 0.32 -4.81
CA MET A 75 -4.26 0.18 -5.83
C MET A 75 -3.10 1.14 -5.60
N VAL A 76 -3.40 2.42 -5.32
CA VAL A 76 -2.36 3.41 -5.01
C VAL A 76 -1.59 3.06 -3.74
N LYS A 77 -2.28 2.56 -2.71
CA LYS A 77 -1.66 2.15 -1.45
C LYS A 77 -0.73 0.95 -1.62
N ILE A 78 -1.14 -0.09 -2.35
CA ILE A 78 -0.30 -1.27 -2.60
C ILE A 78 0.98 -0.87 -3.34
N LEU A 79 0.84 -0.13 -4.45
CA LEU A 79 1.99 0.32 -5.24
C LEU A 79 2.90 1.27 -4.45
N GLY A 80 2.32 2.20 -3.69
CA GLY A 80 3.08 3.12 -2.84
C GLY A 80 3.89 2.41 -1.75
N VAL A 81 3.35 1.34 -1.16
CA VAL A 81 4.06 0.55 -0.15
C VAL A 81 5.19 -0.26 -0.77
N ILE A 82 4.95 -0.90 -1.93
CA ILE A 82 6.02 -1.60 -2.67
C ILE A 82 7.15 -0.64 -3.00
N SER A 83 6.82 0.53 -3.55
CA SER A 83 7.79 1.60 -3.83
C SER A 83 8.55 2.07 -2.59
N THR A 84 7.88 2.18 -1.44
CA THR A 84 8.51 2.59 -0.16
C THR A 84 9.51 1.56 0.33
N VAL A 85 9.14 0.27 0.30
CA VAL A 85 10.00 -0.82 0.77
C VAL A 85 11.18 -1.04 -0.19
N VAL A 86 10.93 -1.04 -1.50
CA VAL A 86 11.98 -1.17 -2.53
C VAL A 86 12.91 0.04 -2.52
N GLY A 87 12.38 1.24 -2.26
CA GLY A 87 13.13 2.48 -2.16
C GLY A 87 13.91 2.65 -0.84
N GLY A 88 13.95 1.63 0.02
CA GLY A 88 14.74 1.62 1.26
C GLY A 88 14.31 2.67 2.29
N LEU A 89 13.11 3.23 2.16
CA LEU A 89 12.60 4.21 3.12
C LEU A 89 12.26 3.54 4.44
N ALA A 90 12.36 4.28 5.54
CA ALA A 90 11.98 3.83 6.88
C ALA A 90 10.45 3.69 7.04
N GLY A 91 9.84 2.77 6.30
CA GLY A 91 8.41 2.49 6.28
C GLY A 91 8.12 1.00 6.12
N GLY A 92 7.13 0.50 6.86
CA GLY A 92 6.74 -0.92 6.85
C GLY A 92 5.42 -1.17 6.13
N LYS A 93 5.23 -2.41 5.67
CA LYS A 93 3.99 -2.89 5.01
C LYS A 93 2.84 -3.18 5.97
N GLU A 94 3.12 -3.33 7.26
CA GLU A 94 2.15 -3.87 8.23
C GLU A 94 0.93 -2.97 8.43
N GLY A 95 1.15 -1.67 8.65
CA GLY A 95 0.05 -0.71 8.79
C GLY A 95 -0.84 -0.61 7.56
N PRO A 96 -0.28 -0.42 6.34
CA PRO A 96 -1.02 -0.47 5.09
C PRO A 96 -1.85 -1.74 4.86
N MET A 97 -1.42 -2.90 5.35
CA MET A 97 -2.16 -4.15 5.21
C MET A 97 -3.52 -4.12 5.91
N ILE A 98 -3.61 -3.46 7.07
CA ILE A 98 -4.85 -3.27 7.83
C ILE A 98 -5.87 -2.47 7.00
N HIS A 99 -5.42 -1.36 6.40
CA HIS A 99 -6.28 -0.55 5.54
C HIS A 99 -6.65 -1.29 4.25
N SER A 100 -5.73 -2.04 3.66
CA SER A 100 -6.02 -2.86 2.47
C SER A 100 -7.13 -3.89 2.75
N GLY A 101 -7.06 -4.60 3.88
CA GLY A 101 -8.10 -5.56 4.30
C GLY A 101 -9.46 -4.88 4.50
N ALA A 102 -9.47 -3.71 5.15
CA ALA A 102 -10.69 -2.89 5.30
C ALA A 102 -11.30 -2.48 3.95
N ILE A 103 -10.48 -2.04 2.97
CA ILE A 103 -10.98 -1.65 1.64
C ILE A 103 -11.55 -2.85 0.89
N VAL A 104 -10.89 -4.00 0.94
CA VAL A 104 -11.34 -5.24 0.28
C VAL A 104 -12.69 -5.67 0.85
N ALA A 105 -12.83 -5.71 2.18
CA ALA A 105 -14.10 -6.09 2.81
C ALA A 105 -15.23 -5.09 2.53
N ALA A 106 -14.93 -3.79 2.51
CA ALA A 106 -15.88 -2.74 2.10
C ALA A 106 -16.32 -2.89 0.63
N GLY A 107 -15.44 -3.36 -0.26
CA GLY A 107 -15.76 -3.58 -1.68
C GLY A 107 -16.61 -4.82 -1.89
N ILE A 108 -16.22 -5.93 -1.27
CA ILE A 108 -16.91 -7.23 -1.38
C ILE A 108 -18.32 -7.15 -0.81
N SER A 109 -18.49 -6.59 0.40
CA SER A 109 -19.81 -6.46 1.06
C SER A 109 -20.85 -5.75 0.20
N GLN A 110 -20.43 -4.77 -0.60
CA GLN A 110 -21.35 -3.98 -1.41
C GLN A 110 -21.65 -4.63 -2.77
N GLY A 111 -20.79 -5.53 -3.26
CA GLY A 111 -20.92 -6.13 -4.59
C GLY A 111 -20.96 -5.11 -5.75
N LYS A 112 -20.46 -3.89 -5.51
CA LYS A 112 -20.47 -2.78 -6.48
C LYS A 112 -19.12 -2.08 -6.49
N SER A 113 -18.66 -1.70 -7.67
CA SER A 113 -17.46 -0.88 -7.84
C SER A 113 -17.84 0.48 -8.38
N THR A 114 -17.70 1.51 -7.54
CA THR A 114 -17.86 2.91 -7.97
C THR A 114 -16.75 3.33 -8.92
N THR A 115 -15.55 2.74 -8.80
CA THR A 115 -14.41 3.05 -9.67
C THR A 115 -14.66 2.59 -11.11
N PHE A 116 -15.21 1.38 -11.28
CA PHE A 116 -15.49 0.82 -12.61
C PHE A 116 -16.93 1.04 -13.08
N LYS A 117 -17.76 1.75 -12.30
CA LYS A 117 -19.20 1.93 -12.53
C LYS A 117 -19.93 0.61 -12.82
N LYS A 118 -19.56 -0.46 -12.12
CA LYS A 118 -20.16 -1.80 -12.26
C LYS A 118 -20.90 -2.20 -10.99
N ASP A 119 -22.10 -2.69 -11.16
CA ASP A 119 -22.92 -3.30 -10.10
C ASP A 119 -23.13 -4.77 -10.47
N LEU A 120 -22.65 -5.67 -9.60
CA LEU A 120 -22.75 -7.11 -9.81
C LEU A 120 -24.12 -7.68 -9.39
N LYS A 121 -25.02 -6.86 -8.83
CA LYS A 121 -26.34 -7.21 -8.29
C LYS A 121 -26.36 -8.34 -7.25
N ILE A 122 -25.20 -8.73 -6.75
CA ILE A 122 -25.01 -9.64 -5.62
C ILE A 122 -24.88 -8.86 -4.32
N PHE A 123 -25.20 -9.50 -3.18
CA PHE A 123 -25.08 -8.92 -1.84
C PHE A 123 -25.84 -7.61 -1.62
N GLN A 124 -27.00 -7.43 -2.27
CA GLN A 124 -27.82 -6.23 -2.11
C GLN A 124 -28.29 -6.00 -0.67
N TYR A 125 -28.53 -7.08 0.07
CA TYR A 125 -28.90 -7.04 1.49
C TYR A 125 -27.85 -6.34 2.36
N PHE A 126 -26.56 -6.46 2.02
CA PHE A 126 -25.43 -5.95 2.80
C PHE A 126 -25.05 -4.50 2.47
N ARG A 127 -25.90 -3.78 1.75
CA ARG A 127 -25.59 -2.41 1.25
C ARG A 127 -25.85 -1.29 2.25
N GLU A 128 -26.14 -1.63 3.49
CA GLU A 128 -26.33 -0.68 4.58
C GLU A 128 -25.00 -0.27 5.23
N ASP A 129 -24.96 0.93 5.83
CA ASP A 129 -23.75 1.46 6.45
C ASP A 129 -23.29 0.63 7.66
N HIS A 130 -24.21 0.03 8.42
CA HIS A 130 -23.86 -0.82 9.58
C HIS A 130 -23.20 -2.13 9.12
N GLU A 131 -23.82 -2.85 8.18
CA GLU A 131 -23.28 -4.08 7.58
C GLU A 131 -21.87 -3.82 7.02
N LYS A 132 -21.74 -2.76 6.22
CA LYS A 132 -20.47 -2.38 5.62
C LYS A 132 -19.40 -2.12 6.67
N ARG A 133 -19.75 -1.50 7.81
CA ARG A 133 -18.82 -1.24 8.90
C ARG A 133 -18.39 -2.54 9.59
N ASP A 134 -19.29 -3.50 9.73
CA ASP A 134 -18.96 -4.81 10.32
C ASP A 134 -18.00 -5.60 9.42
N PHE A 135 -18.23 -5.60 8.11
CA PHE A 135 -17.27 -6.15 7.14
C PHE A 135 -15.93 -5.42 7.19
N VAL A 136 -15.91 -4.09 7.28
CA VAL A 136 -14.67 -3.31 7.41
C VAL A 136 -13.91 -3.67 8.69
N SER A 137 -14.61 -3.88 9.81
CA SER A 137 -14.00 -4.34 11.05
C SER A 137 -13.34 -5.70 10.87
N GLY A 138 -14.05 -6.66 10.28
CA GLY A 138 -13.50 -7.99 9.97
C GLY A 138 -12.32 -7.94 8.99
N GLY A 139 -12.38 -7.08 7.97
CA GLY A 139 -11.30 -6.87 7.02
C GLY A 139 -10.06 -6.22 7.65
N ALA A 140 -10.25 -5.28 8.56
CA ALA A 140 -9.17 -4.67 9.32
C ALA A 140 -8.51 -5.71 10.24
N ALA A 141 -9.30 -6.51 10.96
CA ALA A 141 -8.80 -7.61 11.79
C ALA A 141 -8.00 -8.62 10.95
N ALA A 142 -8.54 -9.08 9.82
CA ALA A 142 -7.82 -9.96 8.90
C ALA A 142 -6.50 -9.37 8.39
N GLY A 143 -6.47 -8.05 8.15
CA GLY A 143 -5.25 -7.33 7.79
C GLY A 143 -4.21 -7.28 8.91
N VAL A 144 -4.63 -7.14 10.18
CA VAL A 144 -3.75 -7.25 11.35
C VAL A 144 -3.19 -8.67 11.45
N SER A 145 -4.05 -9.69 11.36
CA SER A 145 -3.65 -11.09 11.43
C SER A 145 -2.65 -11.46 10.34
N ALA A 146 -2.86 -10.98 9.11
CA ALA A 146 -1.95 -11.23 8.00
C ALA A 146 -0.62 -10.47 8.11
N ALA A 147 -0.62 -9.29 8.73
CA ALA A 147 0.58 -8.48 8.92
C ALA A 147 1.50 -9.06 10.00
N PHE A 148 0.92 -9.49 11.12
CA PHE A 148 1.67 -9.84 12.33
C PHE A 148 1.61 -11.33 12.72
N GLY A 149 0.77 -12.13 12.07
CA GLY A 149 0.52 -13.51 12.51
C GLY A 149 -0.23 -13.59 13.85
N ALA A 150 -0.95 -12.52 14.21
CA ALA A 150 -1.64 -12.37 15.49
C ALA A 150 -3.16 -12.22 15.27
N PRO A 151 -3.92 -13.33 15.30
CA PRO A 151 -5.36 -13.30 15.07
C PRO A 151 -6.22 -12.89 16.28
N ILE A 152 -5.62 -12.82 17.48
CA ILE A 152 -6.24 -12.38 18.74
C ILE A 152 -5.60 -11.04 19.12
#